data_AF-A0A163JWA8-F1
#
_entry.id   AF-A0A163JWA8-F1
#
_cell.length_a   1.000
_cell.length_b   1.000
_cell.length_c   1.000
_cell.angle_alpha   90.00
_cell.angle_beta   90.00
_cell.angle_gamma   90.00
#
_symmetry.space_group_name_H-M   'P 1'
#
loop_
_entity.id
_entity.type
_entity.pdbx_description
1 polymer ?
#
loop_
_entity_poly.entity_id
_entity_poly.type
_entity_poly.pdbx_seq_one_letter_code
_entity_poly.pdbx_strand_id
1 'polypeptide(L)'
;MQTSPQSSPSNNVTHTNQQTQMQSKDPEQVRNQQQTQPKRRRRRRPRNRRKASKQQQQQPTETDTAFAPSLSQETRLDLKDLTREASALEKQLNELQTQLNINYANIPKDQGRRINAIAREQVTATQDEMDYVRKRLKTVYHQILTNDLLYASSQHIEDRLWRYIFYPPIEETRSRLRKLKPDDPTSIRQKLVTIYHQYIDSSFKFYRDLNHHIKSSFHVDTKTIGIDVFRHQMMASKSMDEDKVAILLHSNYICMGDLARYRASFTLPSGDASPPSSSADAWKISKTCYQKAVDVYRASGKPYSQLALVSASTGSVIDVVWYYTMR
;
A
#
# COMPACT_ATOMS: atom_id res chain seq x y z
N MET A 1 -63.52 -19.94 45.62
CA MET A 1 -64.65 -18.97 45.55
C MET A 1 -64.16 -17.81 44.67
N GLN A 2 -64.53 -17.82 43.39
CA GLN A 2 -65.52 -16.92 42.76
C GLN A 2 -65.04 -15.45 42.74
N THR A 3 -65.03 -14.66 41.66
CA THR A 3 -65.41 -14.72 40.22
C THR A 3 -64.87 -13.43 39.57
N SER A 4 -64.56 -13.47 38.27
CA SER A 4 -64.25 -12.34 37.35
C SER A 4 -65.50 -11.42 37.11
N PRO A 5 -65.63 -10.52 36.08
CA PRO A 5 -64.72 -10.09 34.98
C PRO A 5 -64.84 -8.58 34.53
N GLN A 6 -64.27 -8.28 33.34
CA GLN A 6 -64.57 -7.19 32.36
C GLN A 6 -63.74 -5.88 32.45
N SER A 7 -63.29 -5.24 31.36
CA SER A 7 -63.43 -5.43 29.90
C SER A 7 -62.47 -4.49 29.14
N SER A 8 -61.98 -4.94 27.98
CA SER A 8 -61.44 -4.07 26.91
C SER A 8 -62.59 -3.44 26.10
N PRO A 9 -62.31 -2.43 25.25
CA PRO A 9 -62.33 -2.76 23.83
C PRO A 9 -61.26 -2.07 22.97
N SER A 10 -60.88 -2.80 21.92
CA SER A 10 -60.24 -2.34 20.68
C SER A 10 -61.18 -1.44 19.87
N ASN A 11 -60.62 -0.59 18.99
CA ASN A 11 -61.22 -0.36 17.66
C ASN A 11 -60.23 0.19 16.63
N ASN A 12 -60.03 -0.63 15.59
CA ASN A 12 -59.63 -0.29 14.22
C ASN A 12 -60.83 0.29 13.47
N VAL A 13 -60.65 1.31 12.62
CA VAL A 13 -61.31 1.51 11.29
C VAL A 13 -60.41 2.51 10.51
N THR A 14 -59.74 2.27 9.37
CA THR A 14 -60.07 1.79 8.00
C THR A 14 -60.55 2.88 7.01
N HIS A 15 -59.70 3.14 6.00
CA HIS A 15 -59.88 3.61 4.60
C HIS A 15 -60.90 4.69 4.15
N THR A 16 -60.40 5.68 3.39
CA THR A 16 -60.87 6.13 2.03
C THR A 16 -59.79 7.06 1.46
N ASN A 17 -59.06 6.83 0.36
CA ASN A 17 -59.35 6.65 -1.08
C ASN A 17 -60.02 7.86 -1.79
N GLN A 18 -59.25 8.58 -2.61
CA GLN A 18 -59.60 9.41 -3.79
C GLN A 18 -58.23 9.78 -4.43
N GLN A 19 -57.74 9.18 -5.51
CA GLN A 19 -58.21 9.23 -6.91
C GLN A 19 -58.52 10.64 -7.42
N THR A 20 -57.56 11.25 -8.11
CA THR A 20 -57.83 12.01 -9.34
C THR A 20 -56.75 11.64 -10.35
N GLN A 21 -57.24 11.35 -11.56
CA GLN A 21 -56.60 10.68 -12.68
C GLN A 21 -56.65 11.65 -13.87
N MET A 22 -55.83 11.36 -14.88
CA MET A 22 -55.91 11.81 -16.29
C MET A 22 -55.37 13.23 -16.58
N GLN A 23 -54.60 13.52 -17.62
CA GLN A 23 -54.33 12.91 -18.95
C GLN A 23 -52.95 13.45 -19.40
N SER A 24 -51.93 12.66 -19.74
CA SER A 24 -51.64 12.00 -21.03
C SER A 24 -51.81 12.86 -22.31
N LYS A 25 -50.69 13.08 -23.03
CA LYS A 25 -50.51 12.73 -24.46
C LYS A 25 -49.05 12.92 -24.93
N ASP A 26 -48.47 11.78 -25.29
CA ASP A 26 -47.30 11.41 -26.12
C ASP A 26 -47.26 12.05 -27.54
N PRO A 27 -46.37 11.65 -28.50
CA PRO A 27 -44.91 11.40 -28.47
C PRO A 27 -44.20 11.91 -29.78
N GLU A 28 -42.96 11.45 -30.00
CA GLU A 28 -42.21 11.32 -31.28
C GLU A 28 -41.52 12.56 -31.88
N GLN A 29 -40.18 12.50 -31.94
CA GLN A 29 -39.50 12.31 -33.22
C GLN A 29 -38.06 11.81 -33.05
N VAL A 30 -37.84 10.63 -33.63
CA VAL A 30 -36.56 10.01 -33.98
C VAL A 30 -36.05 10.65 -35.27
N ARG A 31 -34.78 11.10 -35.33
CA ARG A 31 -33.88 10.80 -36.46
C ARG A 31 -32.41 11.18 -36.23
N ASN A 32 -31.56 10.18 -36.46
CA ASN A 32 -30.16 10.17 -36.94
C ASN A 32 -29.49 11.52 -37.26
N GLN A 33 -28.22 11.66 -36.87
CA GLN A 33 -27.08 11.45 -37.79
C GLN A 33 -25.70 11.65 -37.12
N GLN A 34 -24.83 10.66 -37.41
CA GLN A 34 -23.43 10.80 -37.81
C GLN A 34 -22.33 11.00 -36.75
N GLN A 35 -21.65 9.87 -36.54
CA GLN A 35 -20.21 9.72 -36.44
C GLN A 35 -19.42 10.79 -37.23
N THR A 36 -18.48 11.45 -36.57
CA THR A 36 -17.27 11.98 -37.22
C THR A 36 -16.06 11.69 -36.35
N GLN A 37 -15.33 10.64 -36.69
CA GLN A 37 -13.94 10.45 -36.25
C GLN A 37 -13.03 11.46 -36.95
N PRO A 38 -12.07 12.10 -36.24
CA PRO A 38 -10.98 12.78 -36.91
C PRO A 38 -9.88 11.79 -37.31
N LYS A 39 -9.59 11.85 -38.60
CA LYS A 39 -8.66 11.05 -39.39
C LYS A 39 -7.25 10.99 -38.82
N ARG A 40 -6.72 9.76 -38.74
CA ARG A 40 -5.28 9.41 -38.71
C ARG A 40 -4.51 10.20 -39.79
N ARG A 41 -3.68 11.16 -39.38
CA ARG A 41 -2.69 11.78 -40.27
C ARG A 41 -1.43 10.92 -40.35
N ARG A 42 -1.10 10.56 -41.59
CA ARG A 42 0.08 9.81 -42.00
C ARG A 42 1.39 10.54 -41.68
N ARG A 43 2.33 9.77 -41.12
CA ARG A 43 3.79 9.77 -41.28
C ARG A 43 4.43 10.98 -41.98
N ARG A 44 5.34 11.66 -41.27
CA ARG A 44 6.61 12.15 -41.84
C ARG A 44 7.75 11.85 -40.85
N ARG A 45 8.66 10.98 -41.29
CA ARG A 45 9.96 10.69 -40.64
C ARG A 45 10.92 11.86 -40.89
N PRO A 46 11.69 12.33 -39.90
CA PRO A 46 12.94 13.02 -40.18
C PRO A 46 14.07 12.01 -40.38
N ARG A 47 14.65 12.15 -41.57
CA ARG A 47 15.86 11.57 -42.15
C ARG A 47 17.05 11.53 -41.18
N ASN A 48 17.64 10.34 -41.04
CA ASN A 48 19.00 10.12 -40.54
C ASN A 48 19.98 11.09 -41.23
N ARG A 49 20.73 11.85 -40.44
CA ARG A 49 21.94 12.54 -40.91
C ARG A 49 23.12 12.11 -40.05
N ARG A 50 23.83 11.09 -40.54
CA ARG A 50 25.20 10.74 -40.16
C ARG A 50 26.13 11.92 -40.51
N LYS A 51 26.91 12.38 -39.54
CA LYS A 51 28.27 12.97 -39.68
C LYS A 51 28.99 12.61 -38.37
N ALA A 52 29.86 11.61 -38.34
CA ALA A 52 31.27 11.65 -38.77
C ALA A 52 32.11 12.66 -37.96
N SER A 53 32.72 12.15 -36.89
CA SER A 53 34.09 12.37 -36.40
C SER A 53 34.72 13.76 -36.49
N LYS A 54 35.10 14.30 -35.33
CA LYS A 54 36.43 14.90 -35.11
C LYS A 54 36.90 14.59 -33.68
N GLN A 55 38.00 13.84 -33.60
CA GLN A 55 38.85 13.73 -32.43
C GLN A 55 39.52 15.08 -32.19
N GLN A 56 39.51 15.55 -30.95
CA GLN A 56 40.58 16.42 -30.45
C GLN A 56 40.86 16.03 -29.00
N GLN A 57 42.08 15.55 -28.81
CA GLN A 57 42.73 15.29 -27.53
C GLN A 57 42.96 16.60 -26.80
N GLN A 58 42.64 16.64 -25.50
CA GLN A 58 43.33 17.46 -24.50
C GLN A 58 43.17 16.77 -23.13
N GLN A 59 44.30 16.61 -22.45
CA GLN A 59 44.49 16.01 -21.12
C GLN A 59 44.45 17.11 -20.02
N PRO A 60 44.43 16.74 -18.72
CA PRO A 60 43.43 17.21 -17.76
C PRO A 60 43.87 18.38 -16.89
N THR A 61 42.91 19.17 -16.44
CA THR A 61 43.02 20.02 -15.25
C THR A 61 42.22 19.40 -14.11
N GLU A 62 42.94 19.07 -13.06
CA GLU A 62 42.46 18.58 -11.75
C GLU A 62 41.44 19.56 -11.16
N THR A 63 40.27 19.06 -10.78
CA THR A 63 39.47 19.59 -9.66
C THR A 63 38.57 18.48 -9.13
N ASP A 64 38.63 18.30 -7.82
CA ASP A 64 37.90 17.33 -7.01
C ASP A 64 36.39 17.38 -7.22
N THR A 65 35.80 16.22 -7.53
CA THR A 65 34.48 15.80 -7.02
C THR A 65 34.44 14.28 -7.03
N ALA A 66 34.93 13.67 -5.95
CA ALA A 66 34.75 12.25 -5.67
C ALA A 66 33.34 12.02 -5.11
N PHE A 67 32.38 11.74 -5.98
CA PHE A 67 31.11 11.11 -5.59
C PHE A 67 30.68 10.13 -6.68
N ALA A 68 31.06 8.86 -6.48
CA ALA A 68 30.44 7.62 -6.93
C ALA A 68 31.54 6.60 -7.30
N PRO A 69 31.63 5.45 -6.61
CA PRO A 69 32.46 4.35 -7.11
C PRO A 69 31.82 3.82 -8.40
N SER A 70 32.60 3.74 -9.48
CA SER A 70 32.17 3.06 -10.69
C SER A 70 31.92 1.59 -10.37
N LEU A 71 30.65 1.20 -10.19
CA LEU A 71 30.25 -0.18 -9.98
C LEU A 71 30.83 -1.07 -11.08
N SER A 72 31.52 -2.13 -10.69
CA SER A 72 32.10 -3.10 -11.64
C SER A 72 30.99 -3.71 -12.49
N GLN A 73 31.31 -4.05 -13.74
CA GLN A 73 30.36 -4.62 -14.68
C GLN A 73 29.72 -5.93 -14.18
N GLU A 74 30.43 -6.66 -13.31
CA GLU A 74 29.96 -7.87 -12.62
C GLU A 74 28.79 -7.59 -11.67
N THR A 75 28.89 -6.57 -10.80
CA THR A 75 27.79 -6.20 -9.89
C THR A 75 26.53 -5.76 -10.65
N ARG A 76 26.68 -5.12 -11.81
CA ARG A 76 25.54 -4.73 -12.66
C ARG A 76 24.86 -5.91 -13.35
N LEU A 77 25.62 -6.97 -13.67
CA LEU A 77 25.04 -8.21 -14.22
C LEU A 77 24.23 -8.93 -13.13
N ASP A 78 24.79 -9.01 -11.91
CA ASP A 78 24.11 -9.58 -10.74
C ASP A 78 22.76 -8.90 -10.44
N LEU A 79 22.71 -7.57 -10.45
CA LEU A 79 21.46 -6.82 -10.23
C LEU A 79 20.37 -7.08 -11.28
N LYS A 80 20.75 -7.29 -12.54
CA LYS A 80 19.78 -7.62 -13.60
C LYS A 80 19.22 -9.01 -13.42
N ASP A 81 20.06 -9.96 -13.01
CA ASP A 81 19.64 -11.33 -12.76
C ASP A 81 18.75 -11.43 -11.52
N LEU A 82 19.08 -10.71 -10.44
CA LEU A 82 18.20 -10.53 -9.28
C LEU A 82 16.85 -9.90 -9.67
N THR A 83 16.84 -8.91 -10.57
CA THR A 83 15.59 -8.29 -11.04
C THR A 83 14.75 -9.24 -11.89
N ARG A 84 15.38 -10.11 -12.69
CA ARG A 84 14.69 -11.17 -13.44
C ARG A 84 14.12 -12.23 -12.50
N GLU A 85 14.89 -12.65 -11.50
CA GLU A 85 14.44 -13.57 -10.46
C GLU A 85 13.23 -12.98 -9.72
N ALA A 86 13.31 -11.72 -9.30
CA ALA A 86 12.20 -11.02 -8.65
C ALA A 86 10.95 -11.01 -9.54
N SER A 87 11.09 -10.71 -10.84
CA SER A 87 9.98 -10.71 -11.79
C SER A 87 9.35 -12.10 -11.97
N ALA A 88 10.15 -13.16 -11.96
CA ALA A 88 9.66 -14.54 -12.02
C ALA A 88 8.88 -14.92 -10.74
N LEU A 89 9.41 -14.56 -9.57
CA LEU A 89 8.75 -14.78 -8.28
C LEU A 89 7.45 -13.97 -8.14
N GLU A 90 7.41 -12.72 -8.64
CA GLU A 90 6.19 -11.92 -8.72
C GLU A 90 5.11 -12.63 -9.57
N LYS A 91 5.51 -13.18 -10.72
CA LYS A 91 4.61 -13.94 -11.59
C LYS A 91 4.10 -15.20 -10.89
N GLN A 92 4.99 -15.98 -10.28
CA GLN A 92 4.62 -17.17 -9.51
C GLN A 92 3.64 -16.82 -8.38
N LEU A 93 3.87 -15.72 -7.65
CA LEU A 93 2.98 -15.29 -6.58
C LEU A 93 1.58 -14.93 -7.09
N ASN A 94 1.47 -14.29 -8.26
CA ASN A 94 0.19 -13.98 -8.89
C ASN A 94 -0.54 -15.26 -9.37
N GLU A 95 0.21 -16.23 -9.91
CA GLU A 95 -0.33 -17.54 -10.30
C GLU A 95 -0.86 -18.30 -9.08
N LEU A 96 -0.08 -18.38 -8.00
CA LEU A 96 -0.51 -19.00 -6.74
C LEU A 96 -1.71 -18.29 -6.11
N GLN A 97 -1.77 -16.96 -6.17
CA GLN A 97 -2.94 -16.21 -5.71
C GLN A 97 -4.20 -16.57 -6.51
N THR A 98 -4.05 -16.79 -7.81
CA THR A 98 -5.15 -17.23 -8.69
C THR A 98 -5.59 -18.65 -8.34
N GLN A 99 -4.63 -19.56 -8.14
CA GLN A 99 -4.89 -20.93 -7.69
C GLN A 99 -5.58 -20.96 -6.33
N LEU A 100 -5.16 -20.12 -5.38
CA LEU A 100 -5.78 -20.02 -4.06
C LEU A 100 -7.26 -19.62 -4.18
N ASN A 101 -7.58 -18.66 -5.04
CA ASN A 101 -8.97 -18.24 -5.29
C ASN A 101 -9.81 -19.38 -5.88
N ILE A 102 -9.23 -20.17 -6.81
CA ILE A 102 -9.87 -21.36 -7.38
C ILE A 102 -10.10 -22.41 -6.29
N ASN A 103 -9.10 -22.68 -5.46
CA ASN A 103 -9.18 -23.64 -4.36
C ASN A 103 -10.29 -23.26 -3.38
N TYR A 104 -10.42 -21.97 -3.03
CA TYR A 104 -11.54 -21.48 -2.21
C TYR A 104 -12.91 -21.65 -2.87
N ALA A 105 -13.01 -21.41 -4.19
CA ALA A 105 -14.26 -21.59 -4.93
C ALA A 105 -14.69 -23.05 -5.02
N ASN A 106 -13.73 -23.96 -5.05
CA ASN A 106 -13.95 -25.40 -5.18
C ASN A 106 -14.22 -26.12 -3.85
N ILE A 107 -14.20 -25.43 -2.70
CA ILE A 107 -14.54 -26.05 -1.41
C ILE A 107 -16.01 -26.49 -1.45
N PRO A 108 -16.31 -27.79 -1.39
CA PRO A 108 -17.69 -28.25 -1.45
C PRO A 108 -18.47 -27.80 -0.22
N LYS A 109 -19.68 -27.26 -0.41
CA LYS A 109 -20.52 -26.80 0.70
C LYS A 109 -21.27 -27.96 1.39
N ASP A 110 -21.65 -28.98 0.62
CA ASP A 110 -22.56 -30.05 1.07
C ASP A 110 -21.95 -31.46 1.01
N GLN A 111 -20.64 -31.60 0.75
CA GLN A 111 -19.99 -32.91 0.69
C GLN A 111 -19.41 -33.35 2.05
N GLY A 112 -19.17 -34.66 2.17
CA GLY A 112 -18.71 -35.30 3.41
C GLY A 112 -17.40 -34.75 3.98
N ARG A 113 -17.21 -34.92 5.30
CA ARG A 113 -16.08 -34.35 6.07
C ARG A 113 -14.69 -34.57 5.44
N ARG A 114 -14.45 -35.73 4.82
CA ARG A 114 -13.17 -36.07 4.19
C ARG A 114 -12.86 -35.19 2.98
N ILE A 115 -13.84 -34.90 2.13
CA ILE A 115 -13.62 -34.08 0.93
C ILE A 115 -13.35 -32.64 1.32
N ASN A 116 -14.08 -32.14 2.33
CA ASN A 116 -13.84 -30.80 2.89
C ASN A 116 -12.47 -30.68 3.58
N ALA A 117 -11.97 -31.76 4.19
CA ALA A 117 -10.63 -31.79 4.77
C ALA A 117 -9.55 -31.68 3.67
N ILE A 118 -9.67 -32.46 2.59
CA ILE A 118 -8.74 -32.44 1.46
C ILE A 118 -8.72 -31.05 0.78
N ALA A 119 -9.89 -30.45 0.54
CA ALA A 119 -9.97 -29.12 -0.06
C ALA A 119 -9.30 -28.04 0.83
N ARG A 120 -9.44 -28.14 2.16
CA ARG A 120 -8.77 -27.24 3.12
C ARG A 120 -7.27 -27.48 3.20
N GLU A 121 -6.83 -28.72 3.05
CA GLU A 121 -5.41 -29.07 2.98
C GLU A 121 -4.77 -28.46 1.74
N GLN A 122 -5.43 -28.52 0.58
CA GLN A 122 -4.96 -27.87 -0.66
C GLN A 122 -4.84 -26.35 -0.51
N VAL A 123 -5.84 -25.70 0.10
CA VAL A 123 -5.77 -24.25 0.41
C VAL A 123 -4.57 -23.93 1.31
N THR A 124 -4.34 -24.76 2.34
CA THR A 124 -3.23 -24.57 3.29
C THR A 124 -1.89 -24.73 2.58
N ALA A 125 -1.72 -25.78 1.76
CA ALA A 125 -0.49 -26.00 1.00
C ALA A 125 -0.19 -24.86 0.02
N THR A 126 -1.20 -24.33 -0.68
CA THR A 126 -1.02 -23.16 -1.57
C THR A 126 -0.59 -21.93 -0.78
N GLN A 127 -1.17 -21.70 0.40
CA GLN A 127 -0.78 -20.56 1.25
C GLN A 127 0.67 -20.68 1.74
N ASP A 128 1.09 -21.88 2.15
CA ASP A 128 2.47 -22.15 2.59
C ASP A 128 3.48 -21.91 1.45
N GLU A 129 3.14 -22.31 0.22
CA GLU A 129 3.97 -22.03 -0.97
C GLU A 129 4.04 -20.53 -1.25
N MET A 130 2.93 -19.80 -1.15
CA MET A 130 2.91 -18.35 -1.30
C MET A 130 3.80 -17.65 -0.28
N ASP A 131 3.80 -18.11 0.97
CA ASP A 131 4.63 -17.54 2.03
C ASP A 131 6.12 -17.83 1.81
N TYR A 132 6.45 -19.02 1.28
CA TYR A 132 7.81 -19.34 0.82
C TYR A 132 8.27 -18.38 -0.30
N VAL A 133 7.44 -18.20 -1.35
CA VAL A 133 7.74 -17.32 -2.48
C VAL A 133 7.90 -15.87 -2.02
N ARG A 134 7.01 -15.37 -1.15
CA ARG A 134 7.13 -14.02 -0.55
C ARG A 134 8.42 -13.87 0.24
N LYS A 135 8.82 -14.87 1.03
CA LYS A 135 10.06 -14.83 1.80
C LYS A 135 11.28 -14.74 0.87
N ARG A 136 11.31 -15.53 -0.21
CA ARG A 136 12.37 -15.47 -1.22
C ARG A 136 12.40 -14.11 -1.92
N LEU A 137 11.24 -13.63 -2.38
CA LEU A 137 11.11 -12.35 -3.07
C LEU A 137 11.54 -11.17 -2.17
N LYS A 138 11.20 -11.20 -0.87
CA LYS A 138 11.68 -10.21 0.12
C LYS A 138 13.20 -10.19 0.20
N THR A 139 13.85 -11.36 0.21
CA THR A 139 15.32 -11.46 0.24
C THR A 139 15.94 -10.86 -1.02
N VAL A 140 15.39 -11.18 -2.19
CA VAL A 140 15.87 -10.64 -3.48
C VAL A 140 15.72 -9.12 -3.54
N TYR A 141 14.55 -8.58 -3.17
CA TYR A 141 14.37 -7.13 -3.10
C TYR A 141 15.30 -6.45 -2.10
N HIS A 142 15.52 -7.07 -0.94
CA HIS A 142 16.47 -6.55 0.04
C HIS A 142 17.88 -6.48 -0.54
N GLN A 143 18.35 -7.55 -1.22
CA GLN A 143 19.65 -7.56 -1.89
C GLN A 143 19.79 -6.44 -2.92
N ILE A 144 18.77 -6.25 -3.77
CA ILE A 144 18.76 -5.16 -4.76
C ILE A 144 18.86 -3.79 -4.07
N LEU A 145 18.09 -3.57 -2.99
CA LEU A 145 18.08 -2.31 -2.24
C LEU A 145 19.41 -2.01 -1.53
N THR A 146 20.09 -3.02 -0.98
CA THR A 146 21.40 -2.83 -0.33
C THR A 146 22.57 -2.72 -1.31
N ASN A 147 22.47 -3.33 -2.49
CA ASN A 147 23.56 -3.32 -3.47
C ASN A 147 23.62 -2.02 -4.28
N ASP A 148 22.48 -1.55 -4.80
CA ASP A 148 22.41 -0.29 -5.53
C ASP A 148 21.01 0.33 -5.37
N LEU A 149 20.93 1.31 -4.47
CA LEU A 149 19.70 2.00 -4.12
C LEU A 149 19.10 2.80 -5.29
N LEU A 150 19.95 3.40 -6.13
CA LEU A 150 19.51 4.23 -7.25
C LEU A 150 18.96 3.36 -8.36
N TYR A 151 19.60 2.22 -8.61
CA TYR A 151 19.06 1.19 -9.49
C TYR A 151 17.73 0.65 -8.94
N ALA A 152 17.66 0.30 -7.65
CA ALA A 152 16.44 -0.19 -7.02
C ALA A 152 15.27 0.79 -7.18
N SER A 153 15.52 2.09 -6.92
CA SER A 153 14.55 3.16 -7.11
C SER A 153 14.12 3.30 -8.57
N SER A 154 15.04 3.18 -9.54
CA SER A 154 14.71 3.20 -10.97
C SER A 154 13.82 2.04 -11.41
N GLN A 155 13.87 0.92 -10.68
CA GLN A 155 13.06 -0.27 -10.90
C GLN A 155 11.83 -0.31 -9.99
N HIS A 156 11.55 0.74 -9.21
CA HIS A 156 10.42 0.80 -8.26
C HIS A 156 10.36 -0.41 -7.31
N ILE A 157 11.52 -0.84 -6.80
CA ILE A 157 11.60 -2.02 -5.92
C ILE A 157 10.86 -1.77 -4.61
N GLU A 158 10.90 -0.56 -4.08
CA GLU A 158 10.21 -0.14 -2.86
C GLU A 158 8.68 -0.27 -2.95
N ASP A 159 8.10 0.15 -4.08
CA ASP A 159 6.67 0.07 -4.32
C ASP A 159 6.23 -1.38 -4.48
N ARG A 160 7.02 -2.18 -5.21
CA ARG A 160 6.76 -3.61 -5.40
C ARG A 160 6.91 -4.39 -4.10
N LEU A 161 7.90 -4.04 -3.27
CA LEU A 161 8.10 -4.62 -1.95
C LEU A 161 6.86 -4.41 -1.06
N TRP A 162 6.32 -3.19 -0.99
CA TRP A 162 5.08 -2.94 -0.27
C TRP A 162 3.91 -3.75 -0.85
N ARG A 163 3.73 -3.70 -2.17
CA ARG A 163 2.61 -4.32 -2.88
C ARG A 163 2.56 -5.84 -2.75
N TYR A 164 3.70 -6.53 -2.86
CA TYR A 164 3.74 -7.99 -2.92
C TYR A 164 4.06 -8.64 -1.58
N ILE A 165 4.87 -7.98 -0.75
CA ILE A 165 5.35 -8.58 0.49
C ILE A 165 4.51 -8.11 1.68
N PHE A 166 4.40 -6.80 1.90
CA PHE A 166 3.89 -6.26 3.16
C PHE A 166 2.37 -6.08 3.19
N TYR A 167 1.78 -5.46 2.18
CA TYR A 167 0.37 -5.13 2.18
C TYR A 167 -0.57 -6.34 2.12
N PRO A 168 -0.34 -7.38 1.27
CA PRO A 168 -1.29 -8.48 1.13
C PRO A 168 -1.50 -9.29 2.42
N PRO A 169 -0.47 -9.75 3.16
CA PRO A 169 -0.68 -10.49 4.41
C PRO A 169 -1.41 -9.68 5.48
N ILE A 170 -1.18 -8.36 5.51
CA ILE A 170 -1.90 -7.43 6.40
C ILE A 170 -3.39 -7.46 6.06
N GLU A 171 -3.76 -7.23 4.80
CA GLU A 171 -5.19 -7.14 4.43
C GLU A 171 -5.88 -8.51 4.47
N GLU A 172 -5.18 -9.61 4.18
CA GLU A 172 -5.68 -10.97 4.36
C GLU A 172 -6.05 -11.22 5.84
N THR A 173 -5.12 -10.91 6.75
CA THR A 173 -5.34 -11.08 8.19
C THR A 173 -6.45 -10.16 8.71
N ARG A 174 -6.51 -8.91 8.24
CA ARG A 174 -7.60 -7.97 8.54
C ARG A 174 -8.95 -8.49 8.08
N SER A 175 -9.02 -9.03 6.87
CA SER A 175 -10.23 -9.62 6.31
C SER A 175 -10.69 -10.82 7.15
N ARG A 176 -9.76 -11.69 7.57
CA ARG A 176 -10.04 -12.81 8.47
C ARG A 176 -10.57 -12.32 9.82
N LEU A 177 -9.94 -11.31 10.43
CA LEU A 177 -10.36 -10.72 11.71
C LEU A 177 -11.76 -10.10 11.65
N ARG A 178 -12.16 -9.51 10.51
CA ARG A 178 -13.51 -8.96 10.30
C ARG A 178 -14.58 -10.03 10.08
N LYS A 179 -14.19 -11.22 9.60
CA LYS A 179 -15.10 -12.35 9.34
C LYS A 179 -15.37 -13.22 10.58
N LEU A 180 -14.58 -13.07 11.65
CA LEU A 180 -14.81 -13.78 12.90
C LEU A 180 -16.15 -13.37 13.52
N LYS A 181 -16.96 -14.35 13.89
CA LYS A 181 -18.25 -14.16 14.56
C LYS A 181 -18.05 -13.91 16.05
N PRO A 182 -19.02 -13.29 16.74
CA PRO A 182 -19.00 -13.17 18.21
C PRO A 182 -18.91 -14.52 18.93
N ASP A 183 -19.48 -15.57 18.33
CA ASP A 183 -19.49 -16.94 18.88
C ASP A 183 -18.16 -17.69 18.66
N ASP A 184 -17.24 -17.15 17.84
CA ASP A 184 -15.96 -17.81 17.60
C ASP A 184 -15.10 -17.78 18.88
N PRO A 185 -14.36 -18.85 19.19
CA PRO A 185 -13.51 -18.89 20.38
C PRO A 185 -12.56 -17.68 20.45
N THR A 186 -12.62 -16.95 21.57
CA THR A 186 -11.76 -15.78 21.84
C THR A 186 -10.28 -16.10 21.62
N SER A 187 -9.87 -17.34 21.88
CA SER A 187 -8.50 -17.84 21.64
C SER A 187 -8.06 -17.78 20.17
N ILE A 188 -8.97 -17.98 19.21
CA ILE A 188 -8.67 -17.88 17.77
C ILE A 188 -8.43 -16.42 17.39
N ARG A 189 -9.30 -15.52 17.84
CA ARG A 189 -9.13 -14.07 17.64
C ARG A 189 -7.81 -13.59 18.24
N GLN A 190 -7.51 -13.99 19.48
CA GLN A 190 -6.27 -13.64 20.18
C GLN A 190 -5.04 -14.10 19.38
N LYS A 191 -5.02 -15.35 18.93
CA LYS A 191 -3.92 -15.91 18.11
C LYS A 191 -3.73 -15.13 16.81
N LEU A 192 -4.81 -14.82 16.10
CA LEU A 192 -4.75 -14.05 14.85
C LEU A 192 -4.24 -12.63 15.06
N VAL A 193 -4.69 -11.93 16.11
CA VAL A 193 -4.17 -10.59 16.44
C VAL A 193 -2.70 -10.65 16.85
N THR A 194 -2.26 -11.68 17.57
CA THR A 194 -0.84 -11.87 17.89
C THR A 194 0.02 -12.03 16.64
N ILE A 195 -0.38 -12.91 15.72
CA ILE A 195 0.32 -13.11 14.43
C ILE A 195 0.35 -11.80 13.63
N TYR A 196 -0.78 -11.09 13.59
CA TYR A 196 -0.90 -9.80 12.94
C TYR A 196 0.09 -8.75 13.48
N HIS A 197 0.17 -8.61 14.81
CA HIS A 197 1.11 -7.69 15.44
C HIS A 197 2.56 -8.09 15.23
N GLN A 198 2.90 -9.37 15.37
CA GLN A 198 4.26 -9.86 15.09
C GLN A 198 4.69 -9.55 13.65
N TYR A 199 3.78 -9.74 12.70
CA TYR A 199 4.04 -9.42 11.29
C TYR A 199 4.28 -7.92 11.09
N ILE A 200 3.44 -7.06 11.68
CA ILE A 200 3.60 -5.61 11.61
C ILE A 200 4.90 -5.15 12.25
N ASP A 201 5.23 -5.63 13.45
CA ASP A 201 6.43 -5.23 14.18
C ASP A 201 7.70 -5.66 13.42
N SER A 202 7.70 -6.86 12.83
CA SER A 202 8.79 -7.34 11.96
C SER A 202 8.93 -6.49 10.69
N SER A 203 7.82 -6.10 10.08
CA SER A 203 7.79 -5.24 8.90
C SER A 203 8.25 -3.82 9.21
N PHE A 204 7.85 -3.27 10.36
CA PHE A 204 8.28 -1.95 10.82
C PHE A 204 9.79 -1.93 11.11
N LYS A 205 10.30 -2.98 11.75
CA LYS A 205 11.75 -3.17 11.97
C LYS A 205 12.49 -3.21 10.64
N PHE A 206 12.01 -3.96 9.65
CA PHE A 206 12.62 -4.00 8.32
C PHE A 206 12.78 -2.60 7.70
N TYR A 207 11.72 -1.79 7.66
CA TYR A 207 11.80 -0.44 7.09
C TYR A 207 12.68 0.50 7.91
N ARG A 208 12.70 0.36 9.23
CA ARG A 208 13.60 1.11 10.11
C ARG A 208 15.06 0.80 9.80
N ASP A 209 15.39 -0.48 9.67
CA ASP A 209 16.75 -0.93 9.40
C ASP A 209 17.18 -0.54 7.97
N LEU A 210 16.27 -0.63 6.98
CA LEU A 210 16.49 -0.11 5.62
C LEU A 210 16.74 1.41 5.62
N ASN A 211 15.93 2.19 6.33
CA ASN A 211 16.13 3.63 6.45
C ASN A 211 17.46 3.98 7.13
N HIS A 212 17.89 3.19 8.12
CA HIS A 212 19.20 3.37 8.73
C HIS A 212 20.32 3.14 7.70
N HIS A 213 20.24 2.05 6.93
CA HIS A 213 21.19 1.75 5.86
C HIS A 213 21.25 2.85 4.80
N ILE A 214 20.09 3.34 4.33
CA ILE A 214 20.04 4.44 3.35
C ILE A 214 20.75 5.69 3.88
N LYS A 215 20.44 6.08 5.13
CA LYS A 215 21.06 7.26 5.75
C LYS A 215 22.56 7.11 5.91
N SER A 216 23.03 5.92 6.31
CA SER A 216 24.47 5.67 6.46
C SER A 216 25.20 5.65 5.12
N SER A 217 24.61 5.04 4.08
CA SER A 217 25.25 4.88 2.77
C SER A 217 25.33 6.19 1.98
N PHE A 218 24.39 7.12 2.18
CA PHE A 218 24.33 8.40 1.48
C PHE A 218 24.65 9.61 2.38
N HIS A 219 25.06 9.39 3.63
CA HIS A 219 25.36 10.44 4.61
C HIS A 219 24.24 11.49 4.77
N VAL A 220 22.98 11.03 4.73
CA VAL A 220 21.81 11.89 4.74
C VAL A 220 21.39 12.28 6.15
N ASP A 221 21.27 13.59 6.41
CA ASP A 221 20.51 14.10 7.53
C ASP A 221 19.04 14.35 7.12
N THR A 222 18.13 13.59 7.75
CA THR A 222 16.69 13.73 7.52
C THR A 222 16.12 15.09 7.90
N LYS A 223 16.83 15.91 8.69
CA LYS A 223 16.39 17.27 9.04
C LYS A 223 16.65 18.27 7.91
N THR A 224 17.68 18.04 7.09
CA THR A 224 18.11 18.99 6.06
C THR A 224 17.72 18.55 4.66
N ILE A 225 17.69 17.23 4.39
CA ILE A 225 17.49 16.71 3.03
C ILE A 225 16.23 17.25 2.34
N GLY A 226 15.10 17.38 3.05
CA GLY A 226 13.88 17.92 2.43
C GLY A 226 13.97 19.41 2.12
N ILE A 227 14.78 20.17 2.86
CA ILE A 227 15.07 21.58 2.56
C ILE A 227 15.98 21.65 1.32
N ASP A 228 16.97 20.77 1.25
CA ASP A 228 17.94 20.74 0.15
C ASP A 228 17.28 20.34 -1.17
N VAL A 229 16.47 19.28 -1.17
CA VAL A 229 15.64 18.87 -2.32
C VAL A 229 14.68 19.97 -2.75
N PHE A 230 14.01 20.63 -1.81
CA PHE A 230 13.12 21.76 -2.13
C PHE A 230 13.89 22.92 -2.77
N ARG A 231 15.08 23.24 -2.27
CA ARG A 231 15.96 24.27 -2.84
C ARG A 231 16.40 23.88 -4.26
N HIS A 232 16.78 22.64 -4.50
CA HIS A 232 17.16 22.14 -5.82
C HIS A 232 16.03 22.25 -6.84
N GLN A 233 14.81 21.91 -6.45
CA GLN A 233 13.62 22.06 -7.28
C GLN A 233 13.33 23.54 -7.62
N MET A 234 13.48 24.44 -6.64
CA MET A 234 13.30 25.88 -6.83
C MET A 234 14.37 26.52 -7.72
N MET A 235 15.63 26.09 -7.59
CA MET A 235 16.77 26.65 -8.32
C MET A 235 17.04 25.96 -9.66
N ALA A 236 16.22 24.98 -10.06
CA ALA A 236 16.42 24.12 -11.23
C ALA A 236 17.82 23.47 -11.30
N SER A 237 18.49 23.32 -10.16
CA SER A 237 19.77 22.62 -10.04
C SER A 237 19.51 21.12 -9.93
N LYS A 238 20.13 20.30 -10.76
CA LYS A 238 19.94 18.84 -10.72
C LYS A 238 20.84 18.20 -9.65
N SER A 239 20.27 17.77 -8.53
CA SER A 239 20.82 16.64 -7.74
C SER A 239 19.84 15.46 -7.79
N MET A 240 19.82 14.76 -8.94
CA MET A 240 18.82 13.70 -9.17
C MET A 240 18.94 12.52 -8.19
N ASP A 241 20.08 12.33 -7.55
CA ASP A 241 20.31 11.20 -6.66
C ASP A 241 19.85 11.48 -5.22
N GLU A 242 20.03 12.70 -4.71
CA GLU A 242 19.45 13.10 -3.42
C GLU A 242 17.93 13.15 -3.48
N ASP A 243 17.36 13.63 -4.61
CA ASP A 243 15.93 13.60 -4.85
C ASP A 243 15.38 12.16 -4.77
N LYS A 244 16.04 11.19 -5.41
CA LYS A 244 15.64 9.77 -5.35
C LYS A 244 15.74 9.22 -3.93
N VAL A 245 16.83 9.53 -3.22
CA VAL A 245 17.01 9.10 -1.82
C VAL A 245 15.92 9.68 -0.92
N ALA A 246 15.58 10.96 -1.08
CA ALA A 246 14.51 11.61 -0.36
C ALA A 246 13.14 10.99 -0.66
N ILE A 247 12.84 10.73 -1.94
CA ILE A 247 11.61 10.05 -2.38
C ILE A 247 11.52 8.63 -1.78
N LEU A 248 12.64 7.91 -1.69
CA LEU A 248 12.67 6.57 -1.10
C LEU A 248 12.48 6.59 0.42
N LEU A 249 13.16 7.51 1.13
CA LEU A 249 12.93 7.71 2.56
C LEU A 249 11.48 8.11 2.83
N HIS A 250 10.92 8.98 1.98
CA HIS A 250 9.52 9.39 2.04
C HIS A 250 8.56 8.21 1.91
N SER A 251 8.72 7.36 0.88
CA SER A 251 7.85 6.20 0.68
C SER A 251 7.97 5.19 1.83
N ASN A 252 9.19 4.95 2.34
CA ASN A 252 9.42 4.10 3.50
C ASN A 252 8.74 4.66 4.76
N TYR A 253 8.82 5.97 5.02
CA TYR A 253 8.14 6.58 6.16
C TYR A 253 6.62 6.53 6.07
N ILE A 254 6.05 6.65 4.86
CA ILE A 254 4.62 6.39 4.63
C ILE A 254 4.27 4.95 5.01
N CYS A 255 5.02 3.97 4.53
CA CYS A 255 4.79 2.55 4.83
C CYS A 255 4.88 2.28 6.35
N MET A 256 5.87 2.85 7.03
CA MET A 256 6.00 2.77 8.49
C MET A 256 4.81 3.40 9.22
N GLY A 257 4.31 4.54 8.74
CA GLY A 257 3.13 5.19 9.29
C GLY A 257 1.87 4.34 9.14
N ASP A 258 1.69 3.71 7.96
CA ASP A 258 0.60 2.79 7.67
C ASP A 258 0.67 1.55 8.56
N LEU A 259 1.85 0.96 8.73
CA LEU A 259 2.10 -0.17 9.64
C LEU A 259 1.71 0.16 11.08
N ALA A 260 2.13 1.30 11.59
CA ALA A 260 1.78 1.74 12.95
C ALA A 260 0.27 1.98 13.11
N ARG A 261 -0.40 2.56 12.11
CA ARG A 261 -1.87 2.71 12.10
C ARG A 261 -2.58 1.36 12.09
N TYR A 262 -2.09 0.41 11.28
CA TYR A 262 -2.63 -0.94 11.23
C TYR A 262 -2.49 -1.66 12.57
N ARG A 263 -1.36 -1.47 13.27
CA ARG A 263 -1.17 -1.97 14.63
C ARG A 263 -2.19 -1.40 15.61
N ALA A 264 -2.47 -0.11 15.52
CA ALA A 264 -3.43 0.55 16.40
C ALA A 264 -4.89 0.09 16.17
N SER A 265 -5.19 -0.46 14.98
CA SER A 265 -6.55 -0.86 14.58
C SER A 265 -7.08 -2.10 15.32
N PHE A 266 -6.22 -2.99 15.83
CA PHE A 266 -6.63 -4.25 16.46
C PHE A 266 -5.99 -4.40 17.83
N THR A 267 -6.55 -3.76 18.83
CA THR A 267 -6.05 -3.89 20.19
C THR A 267 -6.54 -5.17 20.84
N LEU A 268 -5.63 -5.88 21.51
CA LEU A 268 -6.01 -6.99 22.39
C LEU A 268 -6.71 -6.41 23.64
N PRO A 269 -7.76 -7.06 24.17
CA PRO A 269 -8.32 -6.66 25.45
C PRO A 269 -7.23 -6.79 26.51
N SER A 270 -6.77 -5.66 27.04
CA SER A 270 -5.97 -5.65 28.25
C SER A 270 -6.90 -5.96 29.42
N GLY A 271 -6.56 -6.96 30.23
CA GLY A 271 -7.26 -7.20 31.48
C GLY A 271 -7.17 -5.95 32.35
N ASP A 272 -8.33 -5.49 32.80
CA ASP A 272 -8.63 -4.40 33.74
C ASP A 272 -8.21 -2.95 33.37
N ALA A 273 -9.26 -2.13 33.16
CA ALA A 273 -9.42 -0.68 33.36
C ALA A 273 -8.34 0.34 32.91
N SER A 274 -7.31 -0.03 32.14
CA SER A 274 -6.38 0.95 31.56
C SER A 274 -6.71 1.20 30.09
N PRO A 275 -6.80 2.46 29.61
CA PRO A 275 -6.82 2.71 28.16
C PRO A 275 -5.55 2.06 27.57
N PRO A 276 -5.63 1.42 26.40
CA PRO A 276 -4.51 0.66 25.87
C PRO A 276 -3.38 1.62 25.49
N SER A 277 -2.45 1.83 26.42
CA SER A 277 -1.24 2.64 26.23
C SER A 277 -0.55 2.27 24.92
N SER A 278 -0.49 0.97 24.62
CA SER A 278 0.03 0.40 23.37
C SER A 278 -0.66 0.88 22.08
N SER A 279 -1.97 1.19 22.10
CA SER A 279 -2.70 1.68 20.93
C SER A 279 -2.50 3.19 20.73
N ALA A 280 -2.56 3.97 21.82
CA ALA A 280 -2.27 5.40 21.80
C ALA A 280 -0.82 5.66 21.34
N ASP A 281 0.12 4.84 21.81
CA ASP A 281 1.52 4.88 21.38
C ASP A 281 1.65 4.56 19.88
N ALA A 282 0.92 3.57 19.37
CA ALA A 282 0.93 3.23 17.96
C ALA A 282 0.39 4.37 17.07
N TRP A 283 -0.68 5.07 17.49
CA TRP A 283 -1.17 6.27 16.80
C TRP A 283 -0.13 7.40 16.79
N LYS A 284 0.55 7.63 17.93
CA LYS A 284 1.63 8.62 18.03
C LYS A 284 2.81 8.28 17.12
N ILE A 285 3.21 7.01 17.07
CA ILE A 285 4.25 6.51 16.16
C ILE A 285 3.82 6.74 14.71
N SER A 286 2.58 6.42 14.36
CA SER A 286 2.02 6.65 13.02
C SER A 286 2.10 8.13 12.61
N LYS A 287 1.66 9.05 13.48
CA LYS A 287 1.79 10.50 13.27
C LYS A 287 3.24 10.93 13.05
N THR A 288 4.15 10.44 13.89
CA THR A 288 5.59 10.75 13.80
C THR A 288 6.20 10.27 12.48
N CYS A 289 5.82 9.09 12.00
CA CYS A 289 6.28 8.55 10.71
C CYS A 289 5.81 9.42 9.54
N TYR A 290 4.53 9.81 9.49
CA TYR A 290 4.05 10.67 8.41
C TYR A 290 4.66 12.09 8.47
N GLN A 291 4.90 12.64 9.66
CA GLN A 291 5.64 13.91 9.81
C GLN A 291 7.06 13.80 9.23
N LYS A 292 7.78 12.72 9.55
CA LYS A 292 9.10 12.45 8.93
C LYS A 292 9.03 12.30 7.41
N ALA A 293 7.95 11.70 6.87
CA ALA A 293 7.75 11.63 5.43
C ALA A 293 7.62 13.02 4.79
N VAL A 294 6.92 13.96 5.45
CA VAL A 294 6.85 15.36 5.02
C VAL A 294 8.22 16.02 5.10
N ASP A 295 8.95 15.82 6.20
CA ASP A 295 10.24 16.48 6.43
C ASP A 295 11.30 16.11 5.39
N VAL A 296 11.29 14.88 4.88
CA VAL A 296 12.24 14.43 3.84
C VAL A 296 11.81 14.79 2.43
N TYR A 297 10.50 14.88 2.14
CA TYR A 297 9.99 15.20 0.80
C TYR A 297 8.64 15.91 0.87
N ARG A 298 8.67 17.24 0.74
CA ARG A 298 7.51 18.13 0.96
C ARG A 298 6.55 18.23 -0.22
N ALA A 299 6.97 17.86 -1.43
CA ALA A 299 6.17 18.02 -2.65
C ALA A 299 5.01 17.01 -2.77
N SER A 300 4.93 16.00 -1.89
CA SER A 300 3.90 14.96 -1.92
C SER A 300 2.76 15.28 -0.94
N GLY A 301 1.53 15.34 -1.45
CA GLY A 301 0.31 15.52 -0.66
C GLY A 301 -0.13 14.26 0.14
N LYS A 302 0.52 13.11 -0.09
CA LYS A 302 0.09 11.82 0.49
C LYS A 302 0.21 11.80 2.02
N PRO A 303 1.33 12.19 2.66
CA PRO A 303 1.45 12.15 4.12
C PRO A 303 0.44 13.06 4.82
N TYR A 304 0.13 14.24 4.27
CA TYR A 304 -0.88 15.14 4.84
C TYR A 304 -2.26 14.50 4.87
N SER A 305 -2.66 13.82 3.79
CA SER A 305 -3.90 13.05 3.76
C SER A 305 -3.94 11.97 4.85
N GLN A 306 -2.81 11.31 5.13
CA GLN A 306 -2.73 10.29 6.19
C GLN A 306 -2.70 10.91 7.59
N LEU A 307 -2.05 12.05 7.77
CA LEU A 307 -2.05 12.82 9.02
C LEU A 307 -3.45 13.28 9.39
N ALA A 308 -4.26 13.71 8.41
CA ALA A 308 -5.67 14.00 8.63
C ALA A 308 -6.44 12.78 9.16
N LEU A 309 -6.23 11.59 8.58
CA LEU A 309 -6.87 10.36 9.05
C LEU A 309 -6.44 9.98 10.49
N VAL A 310 -5.16 10.13 10.82
CA VAL A 310 -4.65 9.90 12.18
C VAL A 310 -5.27 10.91 13.17
N SER A 311 -5.29 12.20 12.82
CA SER A 311 -5.89 13.24 13.66
C SER A 311 -7.39 13.03 13.89
N ALA A 312 -8.12 12.57 12.87
CA ALA A 312 -9.52 12.19 13.01
C ALA A 312 -9.68 11.01 13.99
N SER A 313 -8.81 10.02 13.90
CA SER A 313 -8.82 8.84 14.79
C SER A 313 -8.48 9.18 16.24
N THR A 314 -7.73 10.27 16.48
CA THR A 314 -7.41 10.78 17.83
C THR A 314 -8.33 11.89 18.31
N GLY A 315 -9.33 12.31 17.51
CA GLY A 315 -10.33 13.32 17.89
C GLY A 315 -9.93 14.80 17.70
N SER A 316 -8.85 15.11 16.96
CA SER A 316 -8.39 16.49 16.74
C SER A 316 -8.96 17.07 15.44
N VAL A 317 -10.12 17.73 15.51
CA VAL A 317 -10.84 18.27 14.33
C VAL A 317 -10.06 19.39 13.62
N ILE A 318 -9.38 20.26 14.39
CA ILE A 318 -8.59 21.36 13.83
C ILE A 318 -7.40 20.84 13.00
N ASP A 319 -6.71 19.81 13.50
CA ASP A 319 -5.60 19.18 12.78
C ASP A 319 -6.08 18.52 11.49
N VAL A 320 -7.28 17.92 11.48
CA VAL A 320 -7.87 17.31 10.28
C VAL A 320 -8.06 18.35 9.18
N VAL A 321 -8.67 19.49 9.51
CA VAL A 321 -8.90 20.58 8.55
C VAL A 321 -7.56 21.11 8.04
N TRP A 322 -6.63 21.40 8.96
CA TRP A 322 -5.29 21.88 8.62
C TRP A 322 -4.58 20.96 7.63
N TYR A 323 -4.52 19.65 7.92
CA TYR A 323 -3.82 18.72 7.05
C TYR A 323 -4.50 18.53 5.68
N TYR A 324 -5.82 18.62 5.59
CA TYR A 324 -6.50 18.60 4.30
C TYR A 324 -6.24 19.86 3.46
N THR A 325 -6.02 21.02 4.09
CA THR A 325 -5.66 22.25 3.37
C THR A 325 -4.22 22.29 2.88
N MET A 326 -3.33 21.48 3.48
CA MET A 326 -1.91 21.38 3.12
C MET A 326 -1.63 20.31 2.04
N ARG A 327 -2.69 19.61 1.58
CA ARG A 327 -2.63 18.64 0.48
C ARG A 327 -2.60 19.34 -0.86
#